data_AF-A0A9E2YJ22-F1
#
_entry.id   AF-A0A9E2YJ22-F1
#
_cell.length_a   1.000
_cell.length_b   1.000
_cell.length_c   1.000
_cell.angle_alpha   90.00
_cell.angle_beta   90.00
_cell.angle_gamma   90.00
#
_symmetry.space_group_name_H-M   'P 1'
#
loop_
_entity.id
_entity.type
_entity.pdbx_description
1 polymer ?
#
loop_
_entity_poly.entity_id
_entity_poly.type
_entity_poly.pdbx_seq_one_letter_code
_entity_poly.pdbx_strand_id
1 'polypeptide(L)'
;MKLGIVGGSVALLMAAGLIASAPPAAAGCQYGGGVISKCDGPIQPDGTWQRCVAVPHLIPNGASSYLVPDGHCDVMGPNQGPPELGFADPPMHID
;
A
#
# COMPACT_ATOMS: atom_id res chain seq x y z
N MET A 1 -38.08 -20.06 -13.38
CA MET A 1 -37.63 -18.76 -13.94
C MET A 1 -37.71 -17.60 -12.93
N LYS A 2 -38.84 -17.34 -12.26
CA LYS A 2 -38.96 -16.22 -11.28
C LYS A 2 -38.00 -16.30 -10.07
N LEU A 3 -37.79 -17.49 -9.50
CA LEU A 3 -36.94 -17.67 -8.31
C LEU A 3 -35.44 -17.43 -8.58
N GLY A 4 -34.95 -17.74 -9.78
CA GLY A 4 -33.54 -17.52 -10.16
C GLY A 4 -33.20 -16.05 -10.35
N ILE A 5 -34.18 -15.25 -10.82
CA ILE A 5 -34.03 -13.79 -10.96
C ILE A 5 -33.92 -13.15 -9.56
N VAL A 6 -34.79 -13.53 -8.64
CA VAL A 6 -34.76 -13.00 -7.26
C VAL A 6 -33.47 -13.38 -6.54
N GLY A 7 -33.03 -14.64 -6.64
CA GLY A 7 -31.78 -15.09 -6.04
C GLY A 7 -30.55 -14.38 -6.63
N GLY A 8 -30.52 -14.19 -7.95
CA GLY A 8 -29.46 -13.45 -8.64
C GLY A 8 -29.40 -11.98 -8.21
N SER A 9 -30.56 -11.33 -8.06
CA SER A 9 -30.63 -9.93 -7.60
C SER A 9 -30.12 -9.75 -6.18
N VAL A 10 -30.45 -10.67 -5.27
CA VAL A 10 -29.96 -10.63 -3.88
C VAL A 10 -28.45 -10.81 -3.83
N ALA A 11 -27.90 -11.78 -4.57
CA ALA A 11 -26.46 -12.00 -4.62
C ALA A 11 -25.70 -10.78 -5.19
N LEU A 12 -26.22 -10.15 -6.24
CA LEU A 12 -25.63 -8.92 -6.82
C LEU A 12 -25.68 -7.74 -5.85
N LEU A 13 -26.79 -7.55 -5.14
CA LEU A 13 -26.94 -6.46 -4.16
C LEU A 13 -26.00 -6.65 -2.97
N MET A 14 -25.81 -7.89 -2.50
CA MET A 14 -24.84 -8.19 -1.44
C MET A 14 -23.41 -7.95 -1.90
N ALA A 15 -23.05 -8.40 -3.11
CA ALA A 15 -21.71 -8.15 -3.66
C ALA A 15 -21.44 -6.65 -3.87
N ALA A 16 -22.40 -5.91 -4.44
CA ALA A 16 -22.28 -4.46 -4.61
C ALA A 16 -22.20 -3.72 -3.27
N GLY A 17 -22.96 -4.15 -2.27
CA GLY A 17 -22.89 -3.61 -0.91
C GLY A 17 -21.52 -3.82 -0.26
N LEU A 18 -20.90 -4.99 -0.45
CA LEU A 18 -19.54 -5.27 0.05
C LEU A 18 -18.48 -4.41 -0.66
N ILE A 19 -18.63 -4.17 -1.96
CA ILE A 19 -17.69 -3.33 -2.73
C ILE A 19 -17.85 -1.85 -2.33
N ALA A 20 -19.07 -1.37 -2.12
CA ALA A 20 -19.34 0.02 -1.76
C ALA A 20 -19.03 0.34 -0.28
N SER A 21 -19.06 -0.66 0.59
CA SER A 21 -18.70 -0.52 2.02
C SER A 21 -17.25 -0.87 2.32
N ALA A 22 -16.50 -1.35 1.32
CA ALA A 22 -15.06 -1.44 1.44
C ALA A 22 -14.54 -0.04 1.77
N PRO A 23 -13.77 0.13 2.86
CA PRO A 23 -13.10 1.40 3.12
C PRO A 23 -12.41 1.84 1.82
N PRO A 24 -12.45 3.13 1.45
CA PRO A 24 -11.51 3.62 0.46
C PRO A 24 -10.13 3.12 0.91
N ALA A 25 -9.31 2.61 -0.01
CA ALA A 25 -7.94 2.28 0.33
C ALA A 25 -7.34 3.55 0.93
N ALA A 26 -7.28 3.59 2.27
CA ALA A 26 -6.62 4.62 3.02
C ALA A 26 -5.17 4.41 2.60
N ALA A 27 -4.78 5.16 1.59
CA ALA A 27 -3.46 5.05 1.01
C ALA A 27 -2.61 5.70 2.08
N GLY A 28 -2.14 4.88 3.03
CA GLY A 28 -1.30 5.23 4.16
C GLY A 28 0.02 5.79 3.69
N CYS A 29 -0.05 6.87 2.93
CA CYS A 29 0.94 7.34 1.99
C CYS A 29 1.40 8.71 2.43
N GLN A 30 2.66 8.80 2.77
CA GLN A 30 3.34 10.03 3.11
C GLN A 30 4.37 10.37 2.05
N TYR A 31 4.42 11.64 1.66
CA TYR A 31 5.30 12.14 0.61
C TYR A 31 6.30 13.13 1.18
N GLY A 32 7.53 13.10 0.67
CA GLY A 32 8.62 13.96 1.11
C GLY A 32 9.31 13.48 2.40
N GLY A 33 10.33 14.24 2.83
CA GLY A 33 11.25 13.84 3.89
C GLY A 33 12.52 13.19 3.31
N GLY A 34 12.98 12.10 3.92
CA GLY A 34 14.16 11.36 3.45
C GLY A 34 13.92 10.51 2.19
N VAL A 35 12.67 10.41 1.72
CA VAL A 35 12.24 9.59 0.57
C VAL A 35 11.20 10.35 -0.28
N ILE A 36 10.98 9.93 -1.52
CA ILE A 36 9.98 10.55 -2.42
C ILE A 36 8.58 10.26 -1.91
N SER A 37 8.29 8.98 -1.66
CA SER A 37 7.02 8.53 -1.12
C SER A 37 7.22 7.29 -0.26
N LYS A 38 6.28 7.07 0.63
CA LYS A 38 6.16 5.91 1.49
C LYS A 38 4.69 5.59 1.63
N CYS A 39 4.30 4.34 1.45
CA CYS A 39 2.92 3.90 1.52
C CYS A 39 2.79 2.58 2.27
N ASP A 40 1.79 2.49 3.14
CA ASP A 40 1.46 1.27 3.88
C ASP A 40 0.21 0.61 3.28
N GLY A 41 0.29 -0.70 3.11
CA GLY A 41 -0.84 -1.57 2.78
C GLY A 41 -1.66 -1.91 4.03
N PRO A 42 -2.74 -2.70 3.87
CA PRO A 42 -3.58 -3.08 4.99
C PRO A 42 -2.82 -3.96 6.00
N ILE A 43 -3.16 -3.80 7.28
CA ILE A 43 -2.67 -4.68 8.34
C ILE A 43 -3.33 -6.07 8.20
N GLN A 44 -2.53 -7.12 8.14
CA GLN A 44 -2.94 -8.52 8.13
C GLN A 44 -3.35 -9.00 9.54
N PRO A 45 -4.07 -10.13 9.65
CA PRO A 45 -4.55 -10.66 10.93
C PRO A 45 -3.44 -11.02 11.93
N ASP A 46 -2.22 -11.24 11.45
CA ASP A 46 -1.03 -11.49 12.26
C ASP A 46 -0.36 -10.19 12.77
N GLY A 47 -0.92 -9.04 12.42
CA GLY A 47 -0.42 -7.71 12.81
C GLY A 47 0.69 -7.19 11.90
N THR A 48 0.99 -7.86 10.79
CA THR A 48 1.96 -7.38 9.80
C THR A 48 1.31 -6.49 8.75
N TRP A 49 2.08 -5.65 8.06
CA TRP A 49 1.61 -4.92 6.89
C TRP A 49 2.73 -4.78 5.87
N GLN A 50 2.41 -4.56 4.61
CA GLN A 50 3.41 -4.25 3.60
C GLN A 50 3.63 -2.75 3.55
N ARG A 51 4.88 -2.29 3.42
CA ARG A 51 5.18 -0.88 3.10
C ARG A 51 6.11 -0.79 1.92
N CYS A 52 5.80 0.18 1.08
CA CYS A 52 6.52 0.50 -0.14
C CYS A 52 7.11 1.89 -0.04
N VAL A 53 8.40 2.03 -0.33
CA VAL A 53 9.15 3.28 -0.27
C VAL A 53 9.77 3.56 -1.63
N ALA A 54 9.63 4.79 -2.11
CA ALA A 54 10.29 5.27 -3.31
C ALA A 54 11.44 6.22 -2.95
N VAL A 55 12.65 5.90 -3.39
CA VAL A 55 13.85 6.72 -3.21
C VAL A 55 14.31 7.31 -4.55
N PRO A 56 14.96 8.47 -4.55
CA PRO A 56 15.50 9.04 -5.79
C PRO A 56 16.76 8.26 -6.21
N HIS A 57 16.70 7.62 -7.38
CA HIS A 57 17.85 6.95 -7.98
C HIS A 57 18.40 7.77 -9.15
N LEU A 58 19.69 8.08 -9.12
CA LEU A 58 20.35 8.92 -10.11
C LEU A 58 20.84 8.07 -11.29
N ILE A 59 20.31 8.35 -12.48
CA ILE A 59 20.74 7.71 -13.72
C ILE A 59 21.66 8.66 -14.50
N PRO A 60 22.93 8.28 -14.75
CA PRO A 60 23.80 9.04 -15.64
C PRO A 60 23.35 8.90 -17.09
N ASN A 61 23.35 9.99 -17.85
CA ASN A 61 23.02 10.03 -19.28
C ASN A 61 23.93 11.01 -20.03
N GLY A 62 24.96 10.48 -20.68
CA GLY A 62 25.95 11.28 -21.39
C GLY A 62 26.64 12.27 -20.45
N ALA A 63 26.51 13.57 -20.73
CA ALA A 63 27.06 14.66 -19.92
C ALA A 63 26.09 15.20 -18.85
N SER A 64 24.95 14.54 -18.63
CA SER A 64 23.92 14.93 -17.65
C SER A 64 23.47 13.73 -16.81
N SER A 65 22.51 13.96 -15.92
CA SER A 65 21.87 12.95 -15.08
C SER A 65 20.41 13.31 -14.83
N TYR A 66 19.56 12.31 -14.60
CA TYR A 66 18.19 12.49 -14.15
C TYR A 66 17.87 11.56 -12.98
N LEU A 67 16.94 12.00 -12.14
CA LEU A 67 16.44 11.20 -11.02
C LEU A 67 15.22 10.41 -11.48
N VAL A 68 15.19 9.12 -11.17
CA VAL A 68 14.01 8.27 -11.31
C VAL A 68 13.59 7.80 -9.92
N PRO A 69 12.28 7.66 -9.65
CA PRO A 69 11.83 6.97 -8.46
C PRO A 69 12.19 5.48 -8.57
N ASP A 70 12.95 4.98 -7.61
CA ASP A 70 13.20 3.55 -7.43
C ASP A 70 12.42 3.08 -6.20
N GLY A 71 11.57 2.07 -6.39
CA GLY A 71 10.61 1.62 -5.39
C GLY A 71 10.94 0.24 -4.85
N HIS A 72 10.92 0.10 -3.53
CA HIS A 72 11.06 -1.20 -2.86
C HIS A 72 9.92 -1.40 -1.85
N CYS A 73 9.44 -2.64 -1.72
CA CYS A 73 8.38 -3.00 -0.79
C CYS A 73 8.84 -4.14 0.12
N ASP A 74 8.53 -4.03 1.41
CA ASP A 74 8.88 -5.05 2.40
C ASP A 74 7.79 -5.17 3.47
N VAL A 75 7.83 -6.28 4.22
CA VAL A 75 6.85 -6.56 5.28
C VAL A 75 7.32 -5.97 6.61
N MET A 76 6.39 -5.32 7.30
CA MET A 76 6.54 -4.77 8.64
C MET A 76 5.72 -5.52 9.66
N GLY A 77 6.18 -5.49 10.92
CA GLY A 77 5.37 -5.95 12.02
C GLY A 77 6.14 -5.99 13.34
N PRO A 78 5.44 -6.34 14.44
CA PRO A 78 6.02 -6.34 15.79
C PRO A 78 7.20 -7.29 15.99
N ASN A 79 7.38 -8.31 15.13
CA ASN A 79 8.48 -9.27 15.20
C ASN A 79 9.48 -9.15 14.02
N GLN A 80 9.27 -8.19 13.13
CA GLN A 80 10.13 -7.90 11.99
C GLN A 80 10.69 -6.48 12.19
N GLY A 81 11.76 -6.38 12.96
CA GLY A 81 12.49 -5.11 13.15
C GLY A 81 13.13 -4.65 11.83
N PRO A 82 13.31 -3.34 11.63
CA PRO A 82 13.64 -2.78 10.33
C PRO A 82 15.01 -3.30 9.86
N PRO A 83 15.12 -3.86 8.65
CA PRO A 83 16.43 -4.09 8.05
C PRO A 83 17.08 -2.72 7.85
N GLU A 84 18.20 -2.51 8.57
CA GLU A 84 19.18 -1.45 8.30
C GLU A 84 18.65 0.01 8.38
N LEU A 85 18.31 0.48 9.58
CA LEU A 85 18.29 1.92 9.96
C LEU A 85 17.26 2.86 9.31
N GLY A 86 16.09 2.36 8.93
CA GLY A 86 14.93 3.21 8.69
C GLY A 86 14.23 2.82 7.42
N PHE A 87 13.26 1.93 7.55
CA PHE A 87 12.28 1.52 6.54
C PHE A 87 11.27 2.68 6.27
N ALA A 88 11.88 3.83 6.01
CA ALA A 88 11.53 5.24 6.14
C ALA A 88 10.56 5.56 7.30
N ASP A 89 11.06 5.74 8.52
CA ASP A 89 10.29 6.03 9.75
C ASP A 89 9.11 7.05 9.64
N PRO A 90 8.04 6.96 10.46
CA PRO A 90 7.96 6.20 11.73
C PRO A 90 7.69 4.69 11.56
N PRO A 91 7.92 3.87 12.62
CA PRO A 91 7.84 2.41 12.55
C PRO A 91 6.40 1.88 12.66
N MET A 92 5.46 2.77 13.00
CA MET A 92 4.03 2.51 13.04
C MET A 92 3.42 2.53 11.64
N HIS A 93 2.32 1.78 11.50
CA HIS A 93 1.48 1.81 10.31
C HIS A 93 0.97 3.21 10.04
N ILE A 94 0.92 3.59 8.77
CA ILE A 94 0.39 4.87 8.30
C ILE A 94 -1.07 4.64 7.88
N ASP A 95 -1.99 5.33 8.53
CA ASP A 95 -3.42 5.34 8.18
C ASP A 95 -3.73 6.40 7.10
#